data_AF-A0A7Y6CW38-F1
#
_entry.id   AF-A0A7Y6CW38-F1
#
_cell.length_a   1.000
_cell.length_b   1.000
_cell.length_c   1.000
_cell.angle_alpha   90.00
_cell.angle_beta   90.00
_cell.angle_gamma   90.00
#
_symmetry.space_group_name_H-M   'P 1'
#
loop_
_entity.id
_entity.type
_entity.pdbx_description
1 polymer ?
#
loop_
_entity_poly.entity_id
_entity_poly.type
_entity_poly.pdbx_seq_one_letter_code
_entity_poly.pdbx_strand_id
1 'polypeptide(L)'
;MGAIRVGPARCPSRESPERAVELLVERGYTACELDLESGFWLDYPWADRLGQLAREQGIALSVHAPLFAFPGHPDAKKSKMALGALDRTAGIAAHAGAEVVVIHPGFWLGRTEEQSIDDVVASLATLREKLESKDRAVAFGVEVMGRVSELGSIDHVLEIASRVEWVRPVIDFAHMHATSDGAYTDAEAFGAALEGADAVLGPGEPFHIHFSDIAYANRNETKHLPYGEGTLRAEPLRVALGRFERPATVISESPDEESSQAIRAVLTA
;
A
#
# COMPACT_ATOMS: atom_id res chain seq x y z
N MET A 1 1.74 -6.99 -21.32
CA MET A 1 1.40 -7.10 -19.87
C MET A 1 2.67 -6.84 -19.09
N GLY A 2 2.64 -5.85 -18.21
CA GLY A 2 3.75 -5.56 -17.31
C GLY A 2 4.04 -6.71 -16.34
N ALA A 3 5.24 -6.72 -15.75
CA ALA A 3 5.59 -7.72 -14.75
C ALA A 3 4.69 -7.58 -13.51
N ILE A 4 4.19 -8.70 -12.98
CA ILE A 4 3.44 -8.75 -11.72
C ILE A 4 4.38 -9.32 -10.65
N ARG A 5 4.71 -8.49 -9.65
CA ARG A 5 5.40 -8.91 -8.43
C ARG A 5 4.38 -9.18 -7.35
N VAL A 6 4.60 -10.22 -6.56
CA VAL A 6 3.69 -10.59 -5.47
C VAL A 6 4.49 -10.79 -4.19
N GLY A 7 3.94 -10.30 -3.09
CA GLY A 7 4.56 -10.36 -1.77
C GLY A 7 3.55 -10.39 -0.63
N PRO A 8 3.97 -10.75 0.59
CA PRO A 8 3.15 -10.60 1.79
C PRO A 8 3.16 -9.16 2.31
N ALA A 9 2.12 -8.78 3.05
CA ALA A 9 2.00 -7.50 3.74
C ALA A 9 2.87 -7.38 5.01
N ARG A 10 3.56 -8.45 5.40
CA ARG A 10 4.35 -8.52 6.63
C ARG A 10 5.70 -9.13 6.36
N CYS A 11 6.71 -8.64 7.09
CA CYS A 11 8.03 -9.24 7.04
C CYS A 11 7.96 -10.70 7.56
N PRO A 12 8.36 -11.71 6.77
CA PRO A 12 8.16 -13.11 7.14
C PRO A 12 9.04 -13.57 8.32
N SER A 13 10.07 -12.82 8.68
CA SER A 13 10.82 -12.97 9.93
C SER A 13 11.40 -11.65 10.40
N ARG A 14 11.35 -11.38 11.71
CA ARG A 14 12.00 -10.23 12.35
C ARG A 14 13.30 -10.61 13.07
N GLU A 15 13.73 -11.86 12.99
CA GLU A 15 14.96 -12.35 13.64
C GLU A 15 16.22 -11.74 13.02
N SER A 16 16.28 -11.71 11.69
CA SER A 16 17.37 -11.06 10.94
C SER A 16 16.92 -10.71 9.52
N PRO A 17 17.58 -9.74 8.85
CA PRO A 17 17.35 -9.45 7.43
C PRO A 17 17.61 -10.67 6.54
N GLU A 18 18.64 -11.46 6.85
CA GLU A 18 18.99 -12.68 6.12
C GLU A 18 17.86 -13.70 6.16
N ARG A 19 17.29 -13.97 7.34
CA ARG A 19 16.21 -14.95 7.48
C ARG A 19 14.94 -14.46 6.80
N ALA A 20 14.67 -13.15 6.84
CA ALA A 20 13.54 -12.57 6.13
C ALA A 20 13.65 -12.80 4.61
N VAL A 21 14.80 -12.48 4.01
CA VAL A 21 15.01 -12.66 2.56
C VAL A 21 15.07 -14.13 2.17
N GLU A 22 15.70 -14.99 2.96
CA GLU A 22 15.70 -16.44 2.74
C GLU A 22 14.27 -16.98 2.63
N LEU A 23 13.39 -16.60 3.56
CA LEU A 23 11.99 -17.01 3.53
C LEU A 23 11.24 -16.47 2.31
N LEU A 24 11.46 -15.21 1.92
CA LEU A 24 10.84 -14.65 0.72
C LEU A 24 11.24 -15.42 -0.54
N VAL A 25 12.53 -15.74 -0.69
CA VAL A 25 13.06 -16.51 -1.81
C VAL A 25 12.54 -17.94 -1.79
N GLU A 26 12.59 -18.62 -0.65
CA GLU A 26 12.09 -19.99 -0.46
C GLU A 26 10.61 -20.10 -0.85
N ARG A 27 9.83 -19.07 -0.51
CA ARG A 27 8.39 -18.96 -0.80
C ARG A 27 8.10 -18.45 -2.21
N GLY A 28 9.10 -18.06 -3.00
CA GLY A 28 8.94 -17.57 -4.37
C GLY A 28 8.31 -16.19 -4.49
N TYR A 29 8.40 -15.36 -3.45
CA TYR A 29 7.93 -13.98 -3.49
C TYR A 29 8.92 -13.06 -4.20
N THR A 30 8.39 -12.06 -4.90
CA THR A 30 9.16 -11.04 -5.62
C THR A 30 8.84 -9.62 -5.15
N ALA A 31 8.00 -9.51 -4.12
CA ALA A 31 7.78 -8.30 -3.35
C ALA A 31 7.64 -8.61 -1.85
N CYS A 32 7.70 -7.59 -1.00
CA CYS A 32 7.33 -7.66 0.41
C CYS A 32 7.03 -6.25 0.92
N GLU A 33 5.94 -6.08 1.65
CA GLU A 33 5.69 -4.86 2.41
C GLU A 33 6.15 -5.04 3.86
N LEU A 34 6.82 -4.02 4.40
CA LEU A 34 7.27 -4.01 5.79
C LEU A 34 6.19 -3.43 6.70
N ASP A 35 5.79 -4.19 7.70
CA ASP A 35 4.64 -3.92 8.55
C ASP A 35 5.01 -3.07 9.79
N LEU A 36 4.69 -1.76 9.75
CA LEU A 36 4.88 -0.83 10.89
C LEU A 36 3.56 -0.32 11.48
N GLU A 37 2.41 -0.88 11.09
CA GLU A 37 1.05 -0.51 11.51
C GLU A 37 0.95 -0.42 13.05
N SER A 38 1.58 -1.38 13.74
CA SER A 38 1.61 -1.49 15.21
C SER A 38 2.81 -0.81 15.86
N GLY A 39 3.73 -0.23 15.08
CA GLY A 39 4.91 0.47 15.56
C GLY A 39 6.22 0.03 14.89
N PHE A 40 7.29 0.75 15.22
CA PHE A 40 8.61 0.55 14.62
C PHE A 40 9.38 -0.57 15.32
N TRP A 41 9.55 -1.71 14.65
CA TRP A 41 10.31 -2.86 15.15
C TRP A 41 11.73 -2.98 14.58
N LEU A 42 12.04 -2.27 13.49
CA LEU A 42 13.37 -2.20 12.89
C LEU A 42 14.00 -0.81 12.98
N ASP A 43 15.33 -0.79 12.82
CA ASP A 43 16.17 0.40 12.72
C ASP A 43 16.81 0.52 11.32
N TYR A 44 17.61 1.56 11.12
CA TYR A 44 18.22 1.84 9.81
C TYR A 44 19.27 0.81 9.38
N PRO A 45 20.20 0.33 10.24
CA PRO A 45 21.11 -0.76 9.87
C PRO A 45 20.39 -2.03 9.44
N TRP A 46 19.30 -2.41 10.13
CA TRP A 46 18.49 -3.55 9.75
C TRP A 46 17.84 -3.33 8.37
N ALA A 47 17.24 -2.15 8.16
CA ALA A 47 16.59 -1.77 6.89
C ALA A 47 17.59 -1.77 5.72
N ASP A 48 18.78 -1.19 5.91
CA ASP A 48 19.86 -1.12 4.92
C ASP A 48 20.30 -2.52 4.49
N ARG A 49 20.51 -3.40 5.47
CA ARG A 49 20.90 -4.78 5.21
C ARG A 49 19.80 -5.56 4.50
N LEU A 50 18.54 -5.39 4.89
CA LEU A 50 17.40 -6.01 4.20
C LEU A 50 17.33 -5.53 2.75
N GLY A 51 17.42 -4.22 2.52
CA GLY A 51 17.34 -3.61 1.20
C GLY A 51 18.44 -4.10 0.25
N GLN A 52 19.66 -4.25 0.76
CA GLN A 52 20.76 -4.86 0.00
C GLN A 52 20.40 -6.27 -0.46
N LEU A 53 20.02 -7.13 0.48
CA LEU A 53 19.72 -8.54 0.22
C LEU A 53 18.50 -8.71 -0.70
N ALA A 54 17.44 -7.93 -0.49
CA ALA A 54 16.25 -7.93 -1.33
C ALA A 54 16.59 -7.55 -2.77
N ARG A 55 17.42 -6.51 -2.98
CA ARG A 55 17.88 -6.09 -4.31
C ARG A 55 18.70 -7.17 -5.02
N GLU A 56 19.59 -7.85 -4.29
CA GLU A 56 20.38 -8.97 -4.83
C GLU A 56 19.49 -10.13 -5.32
N GLN A 57 18.30 -10.31 -4.73
CA GLN A 57 17.32 -11.33 -5.10
C GLN A 57 16.19 -10.82 -6.01
N GLY A 58 16.19 -9.53 -6.40
CA GLY A 58 15.15 -8.94 -7.24
C GLY A 58 13.78 -8.78 -6.54
N ILE A 59 13.76 -8.65 -5.22
CA ILE A 59 12.55 -8.44 -4.41
C ILE A 59 12.28 -6.95 -4.26
N ALA A 60 11.10 -6.51 -4.68
CA ALA A 60 10.62 -5.14 -4.45
C ALA A 60 10.15 -4.96 -3.00
N LEU A 61 10.52 -3.85 -2.37
CA LEU A 61 10.09 -3.54 -1.00
C LEU A 61 9.15 -2.33 -0.99
N SER A 62 8.13 -2.38 -0.15
CA SER A 62 7.34 -1.23 0.29
C SER A 62 7.32 -1.18 1.82
N VAL A 63 6.87 -0.07 2.40
CA VAL A 63 6.77 0.07 3.86
C VAL A 63 5.40 0.65 4.21
N HIS A 64 4.61 -0.10 4.98
CA HIS A 64 3.37 0.43 5.53
C HIS A 64 3.66 1.28 6.77
N ALA A 65 3.16 2.51 6.82
CA ALA A 65 3.34 3.38 7.97
C ALA A 65 2.46 2.95 9.17
N PRO A 66 2.79 3.37 10.41
CA PRO A 66 1.91 3.17 11.55
C PRO A 66 0.52 3.78 11.32
N LEU A 67 -0.55 3.10 11.74
CA LEU A 67 -1.93 3.53 11.47
C LEU A 67 -2.29 4.91 12.07
N PHE A 68 -1.58 5.33 13.11
CA PHE A 68 -1.76 6.65 13.70
C PHE A 68 -1.08 7.77 12.90
N ALA A 69 -0.22 7.42 11.94
CA ALA A 69 0.62 8.34 11.19
C ALA A 69 -0.04 8.73 9.86
N PHE A 70 -1.17 9.42 9.93
CA PHE A 70 -1.84 9.95 8.74
C PHE A 70 -1.61 11.46 8.58
N PRO A 71 -1.54 11.97 7.34
CA PRO A 71 -1.37 13.39 7.05
C PRO A 71 -2.62 14.21 7.38
N GLY A 72 -2.47 15.52 7.50
CA GLY A 72 -3.62 16.43 7.58
C GLY A 72 -4.44 16.29 8.85
N HIS A 73 -3.85 15.95 10.00
CA HIS A 73 -4.59 15.93 11.27
C HIS A 73 -4.89 17.38 11.75
N PRO A 74 -6.14 17.75 12.15
CA PRO A 74 -6.47 19.13 12.53
C PRO A 74 -5.91 19.55 13.90
N ASP A 75 -5.79 18.62 14.85
CA ASP A 75 -5.02 18.84 16.09
C ASP A 75 -3.52 18.95 15.81
N ALA A 76 -2.92 20.10 16.13
CA ALA A 76 -1.51 20.40 15.85
C ALA A 76 -0.52 19.44 16.56
N LYS A 77 -0.84 18.96 17.77
CA LYS A 77 0.02 18.04 18.51
C LYS A 77 0.02 16.67 17.84
N LYS A 78 -1.16 16.16 17.47
CA LYS A 78 -1.31 14.90 16.74
C LYS A 78 -0.72 14.98 15.33
N SER A 79 -0.89 16.10 14.63
CA SER A 79 -0.26 16.36 13.33
C SER A 79 1.26 16.30 13.42
N LYS A 80 1.86 16.98 14.40
CA LYS A 80 3.31 16.91 14.64
C LYS A 80 3.80 15.48 14.93
N MET A 81 3.03 14.71 15.69
CA MET A 81 3.35 13.31 15.99
C MET A 81 3.28 12.43 14.73
N ALA A 82 2.21 12.56 13.94
CA ALA A 82 2.02 11.83 12.70
C ALA A 82 3.15 12.15 11.70
N LEU A 83 3.46 13.42 11.46
CA LEU A 83 4.57 13.85 10.60
C LEU A 83 5.95 13.40 11.13
N GLY A 84 6.09 13.19 12.44
CA GLY A 84 7.29 12.61 13.03
C GLY A 84 7.43 11.12 12.71
N ALA A 85 6.33 10.37 12.79
CA ALA A 85 6.29 8.96 12.42
C ALA A 85 6.50 8.76 10.92
N LEU A 86 5.81 9.52 10.06
CA LEU A 86 6.01 9.48 8.60
C LEU A 86 7.45 9.78 8.19
N ASP A 87 8.07 10.78 8.83
CA ASP A 87 9.48 11.13 8.63
C ASP A 87 10.44 10.00 9.05
N ARG A 88 10.10 9.21 10.08
CA ARG A 88 10.85 8.01 10.47
C ARG A 88 10.64 6.87 9.48
N THR A 89 9.40 6.62 9.06
CA THR A 89 9.04 5.60 8.06
C THR A 89 9.75 5.85 6.74
N ALA A 90 9.76 7.09 6.26
CA ALA A 90 10.50 7.49 5.07
C ALA A 90 12.01 7.20 5.19
N GLY A 91 12.60 7.40 6.38
CA GLY A 91 13.99 7.00 6.63
C GLY A 91 14.21 5.50 6.51
N ILE A 92 13.30 4.67 7.07
CA ILE A 92 13.37 3.21 6.93
C ILE A 92 13.26 2.82 5.46
N ALA A 93 12.29 3.38 4.73
CA ALA A 93 12.12 3.13 3.30
C ALA A 93 13.34 3.53 2.48
N ALA A 94 13.95 4.69 2.75
CA ALA A 94 15.15 5.15 2.07
C ALA A 94 16.34 4.18 2.30
N HIS A 95 16.56 3.75 3.54
CA HIS A 95 17.60 2.77 3.87
C HIS A 95 17.32 1.40 3.23
N ALA A 96 16.08 0.94 3.25
CA ALA A 96 15.68 -0.31 2.59
C ALA A 96 15.69 -0.21 1.05
N GLY A 97 15.76 0.99 0.48
CA GLY A 97 15.54 1.20 -0.96
C GLY A 97 14.13 0.76 -1.39
N ALA A 98 13.13 0.97 -0.54
CA ALA A 98 11.73 0.65 -0.81
C ALA A 98 11.15 1.59 -1.88
N GLU A 99 10.27 1.07 -2.73
CA GLU A 99 9.67 1.79 -3.87
C GLU A 99 8.63 2.82 -3.42
N VAL A 100 7.94 2.56 -2.30
CA VAL A 100 6.85 3.41 -1.77
C VAL A 100 6.66 3.24 -0.26
N VAL A 101 6.28 4.32 0.41
CA VAL A 101 5.73 4.29 1.79
C VAL A 101 4.21 4.37 1.72
N VAL A 102 3.51 3.31 2.13
CA VAL A 102 2.04 3.27 2.15
C VAL A 102 1.50 3.94 3.40
N ILE A 103 0.49 4.78 3.23
CA ILE A 103 -0.19 5.52 4.30
C ILE A 103 -1.70 5.52 4.09
N HIS A 104 -2.43 5.51 5.19
CA HIS A 104 -3.85 5.87 5.17
C HIS A 104 -3.99 7.40 5.01
N PRO A 105 -4.92 7.90 4.17
CA PRO A 105 -5.18 9.33 4.03
C PRO A 105 -5.76 9.98 5.30
N GLY A 106 -6.38 9.20 6.18
CA GLY A 106 -6.87 9.65 7.48
C GLY A 106 -8.39 9.67 7.60
N PHE A 107 -8.93 10.60 8.40
CA PHE A 107 -10.34 10.63 8.78
C PHE A 107 -10.94 12.05 8.64
N TRP A 108 -12.26 12.13 8.53
CA TRP A 108 -12.99 13.40 8.45
C TRP A 108 -12.77 14.31 9.66
N LEU A 109 -12.85 13.75 10.88
CA LEU A 109 -12.65 14.48 12.14
C LEU A 109 -13.49 15.77 12.25
N GLY A 110 -14.72 15.74 11.72
CA GLY A 110 -15.66 16.88 11.73
C GLY A 110 -15.45 17.90 10.61
N ARG A 111 -14.56 17.62 9.65
CA ARG A 111 -14.32 18.46 8.47
C ARG A 111 -15.13 18.01 7.27
N THR A 112 -15.26 18.89 6.28
CA THR A 112 -15.80 18.54 4.96
C THR A 112 -14.80 17.69 4.18
N GLU A 113 -15.28 17.09 3.11
CA GLU A 113 -14.46 16.31 2.18
C GLU A 113 -13.33 17.15 1.57
N GLU A 114 -13.70 18.27 0.95
CA GLU A 114 -12.77 19.24 0.36
C GLU A 114 -11.71 19.70 1.36
N GLN A 115 -12.10 20.10 2.57
CA GLN A 115 -11.16 20.54 3.59
C GLN A 115 -10.21 19.40 4.02
N SER A 116 -10.71 18.17 4.11
CA SER A 116 -9.89 17.02 4.52
C SER A 116 -8.84 16.70 3.46
N ILE A 117 -9.21 16.75 2.17
CA ILE A 117 -8.27 16.55 1.05
C ILE A 117 -7.23 17.69 1.03
N ASP A 118 -7.65 18.94 1.17
CA ASP A 118 -6.73 20.10 1.21
C ASP A 118 -5.72 20.00 2.36
N ASP A 119 -6.17 19.60 3.55
CA ASP A 119 -5.30 19.42 4.71
C ASP A 119 -4.28 18.30 4.49
N VAL A 120 -4.69 17.20 3.84
CA VAL A 120 -3.79 16.09 3.46
C VAL A 120 -2.73 16.57 2.46
N VAL A 121 -3.14 17.25 1.40
CA VAL A 121 -2.24 17.79 0.37
C VAL A 121 -1.23 18.77 0.97
N ALA A 122 -1.67 19.71 1.81
CA ALA A 122 -0.78 20.66 2.48
C ALA A 122 0.21 19.97 3.44
N SER A 123 -0.27 18.96 4.18
CA SER A 123 0.56 18.16 5.09
C SER A 123 1.62 17.35 4.34
N LEU A 124 1.28 16.78 3.19
CA LEU A 124 2.22 16.06 2.34
C LEU A 124 3.25 17.01 1.73
N ALA A 125 2.86 18.19 1.25
CA ALA A 125 3.82 19.20 0.78
C ALA A 125 4.84 19.58 1.87
N THR A 126 4.37 19.81 3.10
CA THR A 126 5.25 20.10 4.25
C THR A 126 6.18 18.92 4.56
N LEU A 127 5.67 17.69 4.48
CA LEU A 127 6.46 16.48 4.70
C LEU A 127 7.56 16.37 3.64
N ARG A 128 7.24 16.63 2.37
CA ARG A 128 8.20 16.56 1.26
C ARG A 128 9.42 17.44 1.49
N GLU A 129 9.22 18.73 1.80
CA GLU A 129 10.31 19.68 2.08
C GLU A 129 11.22 19.18 3.20
N LYS A 130 10.60 18.64 4.27
CA LYS A 130 11.32 18.10 5.41
C LYS A 130 12.14 16.85 5.03
N LEU A 131 11.61 15.97 4.19
CA LEU A 131 12.32 14.77 3.74
C LEU A 131 13.49 15.10 2.81
N GLU A 132 13.32 16.05 1.89
CA GLU A 132 14.37 16.53 0.99
C GLU A 132 15.53 17.16 1.76
N SER A 133 15.23 17.98 2.78
CA SER A 133 16.26 18.59 3.64
C SER A 133 17.14 17.58 4.40
N LYS A 134 16.71 16.33 4.45
CA LYS A 134 17.36 15.22 5.16
C LYS A 134 17.85 14.11 4.24
N ASP A 135 17.84 14.33 2.93
CA ASP A 135 18.27 13.38 1.90
C ASP A 135 17.59 12.00 2.02
N ARG A 136 16.27 12.01 2.28
CA ARG A 136 15.46 10.79 2.40
C ARG A 136 14.07 10.94 1.80
N ALA A 137 13.98 11.75 0.77
CA ALA A 137 12.76 11.88 -0.01
C ALA A 137 12.49 10.56 -0.76
N VAL A 138 11.34 9.96 -0.50
CA VAL A 138 10.85 8.73 -1.13
C VAL A 138 9.41 8.96 -1.58
N ALA A 139 8.91 8.15 -2.51
CA ALA A 139 7.50 8.20 -2.91
C ALA A 139 6.60 7.75 -1.76
N PHE A 140 5.43 8.39 -1.65
CA PHE A 140 4.38 7.98 -0.73
C PHE A 140 3.20 7.42 -1.51
N GLY A 141 2.50 6.47 -0.92
CA GLY A 141 1.33 5.82 -1.47
C GLY A 141 0.13 6.09 -0.56
N VAL A 142 -0.93 6.69 -1.08
CA VAL A 142 -2.17 6.88 -0.32
C VAL A 142 -3.10 5.73 -0.62
N GLU A 143 -3.49 5.01 0.42
CA GLU A 143 -4.28 3.80 0.32
C GLU A 143 -5.80 4.05 0.38
N VAL A 144 -6.53 3.28 -0.42
CA VAL A 144 -7.99 3.23 -0.34
C VAL A 144 -8.42 2.60 0.98
N MET A 145 -9.36 3.22 1.69
CA MET A 145 -9.82 2.80 3.01
C MET A 145 -11.04 1.87 2.95
N GLY A 146 -11.12 0.91 3.86
CA GLY A 146 -12.21 -0.10 3.92
C GLY A 146 -13.55 0.39 4.46
N ARG A 147 -13.72 1.69 4.75
CA ARG A 147 -14.92 2.23 5.40
C ARG A 147 -15.44 3.48 4.71
N VAL A 148 -16.74 3.46 4.38
CA VAL A 148 -17.42 4.60 3.73
C VAL A 148 -17.52 5.85 4.60
N SER A 149 -17.38 5.70 5.93
CA SER A 149 -17.39 6.82 6.88
C SER A 149 -16.01 7.43 7.13
N GLU A 150 -15.00 7.09 6.32
CA GLU A 150 -13.63 7.57 6.45
C GLU A 150 -13.16 8.24 5.14
N LEU A 151 -12.15 9.10 5.23
CA LEU A 151 -11.54 9.67 4.03
C LEU A 151 -10.74 8.55 3.37
N GLY A 152 -11.08 8.15 2.15
CA GLY A 152 -10.20 7.29 1.35
C GLY A 152 -10.95 6.42 0.35
N SER A 153 -11.98 6.92 -0.33
CA SER A 153 -12.49 6.25 -1.53
C SER A 153 -11.43 6.29 -2.63
N ILE A 154 -11.59 5.46 -3.66
CA ILE A 154 -10.72 5.53 -4.84
C ILE A 154 -10.67 6.94 -5.44
N ASP A 155 -11.81 7.65 -5.48
CA ASP A 155 -11.88 9.02 -5.98
C ASP A 155 -11.04 9.99 -5.14
N HIS A 156 -11.10 9.90 -3.80
CA HIS A 156 -10.26 10.74 -2.94
C HIS A 156 -8.77 10.44 -3.13
N VAL A 157 -8.42 9.15 -3.25
CA VAL A 157 -7.03 8.70 -3.44
C VAL A 157 -6.47 9.23 -4.76
N LEU A 158 -7.22 9.12 -5.84
CA LEU A 158 -6.82 9.62 -7.16
C LEU A 158 -6.72 11.15 -7.17
N GLU A 159 -7.66 11.86 -6.54
CA GLU A 159 -7.62 13.31 -6.39
C GLU A 159 -6.34 13.76 -5.65
N ILE A 160 -6.04 13.16 -4.50
CA ILE A 160 -4.83 13.48 -3.73
C ILE A 160 -3.56 13.22 -4.56
N ALA A 161 -3.46 12.05 -5.22
CA ALA A 161 -2.31 11.69 -6.03
C ALA A 161 -2.11 12.64 -7.23
N SER A 162 -3.21 13.07 -7.87
CA SER A 162 -3.15 14.02 -8.98
C SER A 162 -2.65 15.41 -8.59
N ARG A 163 -2.83 15.80 -7.32
CA ARG A 163 -2.43 17.10 -6.78
C ARG A 163 -1.00 17.12 -6.24
N VAL A 164 -0.38 15.95 -6.04
CA VAL A 164 0.91 15.81 -5.38
C VAL A 164 1.81 14.84 -6.13
N GLU A 165 2.72 15.37 -6.95
CA GLU A 165 3.56 14.61 -7.92
C GLU A 165 4.31 13.39 -7.34
N TRP A 166 4.73 13.45 -6.07
CA TRP A 166 5.51 12.39 -5.42
C TRP A 166 4.63 11.38 -4.64
N VAL A 167 3.31 11.48 -4.80
CA VAL A 167 2.31 10.63 -4.17
C VAL A 167 1.65 9.76 -5.23
N ARG A 168 1.53 8.48 -4.94
CA ARG A 168 0.94 7.45 -5.80
C ARG A 168 -0.37 6.94 -5.19
N PRO A 169 -1.36 6.54 -6.00
CA PRO A 169 -2.48 5.78 -5.48
C PRO A 169 -2.03 4.36 -5.08
N VAL A 170 -2.47 3.91 -3.91
CA VAL A 170 -2.41 2.49 -3.50
C VAL A 170 -3.83 1.94 -3.54
N ILE A 171 -4.04 0.97 -4.42
CA ILE A 171 -5.38 0.42 -4.67
C ILE A 171 -5.56 -0.79 -3.77
N ASP A 172 -6.49 -0.70 -2.83
CA ASP A 172 -6.88 -1.85 -2.03
C ASP A 172 -8.20 -2.43 -2.54
N PHE A 173 -8.13 -3.57 -3.23
CA PHE A 173 -9.32 -4.22 -3.76
C PHE A 173 -10.16 -4.92 -2.70
N ALA A 174 -9.60 -5.30 -1.55
CA ALA A 174 -10.36 -5.81 -0.41
C ALA A 174 -11.25 -4.70 0.15
N HIS A 175 -10.68 -3.53 0.43
CA HIS A 175 -11.39 -2.34 0.88
C HIS A 175 -12.45 -1.86 -0.13
N MET A 176 -12.10 -1.83 -1.41
CA MET A 176 -13.05 -1.44 -2.47
C MET A 176 -14.18 -2.46 -2.62
N HIS A 177 -13.90 -3.76 -2.49
CA HIS A 177 -14.94 -4.80 -2.47
C HIS A 177 -15.86 -4.64 -1.27
N ALA A 178 -15.33 -4.38 -0.07
CA ALA A 178 -16.12 -4.15 1.13
C ALA A 178 -17.02 -2.90 1.03
N THR A 179 -16.47 -1.76 0.61
CA THR A 179 -17.20 -0.47 0.56
C THR A 179 -18.22 -0.38 -0.59
N SER A 180 -18.10 -1.25 -1.59
CA SER A 180 -19.04 -1.40 -2.71
C SER A 180 -20.10 -2.50 -2.49
N ASP A 181 -20.10 -3.17 -1.34
CA ASP A 181 -20.99 -4.31 -1.05
C ASP A 181 -20.74 -5.53 -1.96
N GLY A 182 -19.49 -5.72 -2.38
CA GLY A 182 -19.04 -6.91 -3.12
C GLY A 182 -18.93 -6.73 -4.63
N ALA A 183 -18.73 -5.50 -5.14
CA ALA A 183 -18.83 -5.22 -6.58
C ALA A 183 -17.65 -5.71 -7.43
N TYR A 184 -16.49 -6.00 -6.82
CA TYR A 184 -15.29 -6.43 -7.56
C TYR A 184 -15.31 -7.93 -7.83
N THR A 185 -16.01 -8.34 -8.89
CA THR A 185 -16.18 -9.77 -9.26
C THR A 185 -15.69 -10.12 -10.65
N ASP A 186 -15.40 -9.13 -11.51
CA ASP A 186 -14.98 -9.34 -12.89
C ASP A 186 -13.91 -8.33 -13.32
N ALA A 187 -13.24 -8.62 -14.45
CA ALA A 187 -12.12 -7.85 -14.93
C ALA A 187 -12.46 -6.41 -15.33
N GLU A 188 -13.73 -6.08 -15.61
CA GLU A 188 -14.13 -4.71 -15.92
C GLU A 188 -14.15 -3.85 -14.65
N ALA A 189 -14.68 -4.38 -13.54
CA ALA A 189 -14.67 -3.68 -12.25
C ALA A 189 -13.23 -3.39 -11.78
N PHE A 190 -12.32 -4.36 -11.88
CA PHE A 190 -10.90 -4.15 -11.59
C PHE A 190 -10.26 -3.16 -12.59
N GLY A 191 -10.57 -3.31 -13.88
CA GLY A 191 -10.03 -2.48 -14.97
C GLY A 191 -10.32 -1.00 -14.76
N ALA A 192 -11.55 -0.63 -14.42
CA ALA A 192 -11.94 0.77 -14.22
C ALA A 192 -11.12 1.47 -13.11
N ALA A 193 -10.85 0.78 -12.01
CA ALA A 193 -10.00 1.31 -10.94
C ALA A 193 -8.54 1.46 -11.38
N LEU A 194 -8.01 0.48 -12.13
CA LEU A 194 -6.66 0.51 -12.67
C LEU A 194 -6.49 1.62 -13.72
N GLU A 195 -7.50 1.87 -14.57
CA GLU A 195 -7.50 2.96 -15.55
C GLU A 195 -7.39 4.33 -14.87
N GLY A 196 -8.14 4.54 -13.77
CA GLY A 196 -8.05 5.75 -12.96
C GLY A 196 -6.65 5.94 -12.37
N ALA A 197 -6.06 4.88 -11.82
CA ALA A 197 -4.71 4.93 -11.28
C ALA A 197 -3.63 5.13 -12.37
N ASP A 198 -3.78 4.51 -13.54
CA ASP A 198 -2.83 4.65 -14.65
C ASP A 198 -2.74 6.09 -15.16
N ALA A 199 -3.87 6.80 -15.15
CA ALA A 199 -3.98 8.19 -15.58
C ALA A 199 -3.22 9.17 -14.68
N VAL A 200 -2.98 8.82 -13.41
CA VAL A 200 -2.25 9.67 -12.45
C VAL A 200 -0.80 9.21 -12.22
N LEU A 201 -0.50 7.93 -12.42
CA LEU A 201 0.83 7.38 -12.21
C LEU A 201 1.83 7.83 -13.28
N GLY A 202 3.01 8.28 -12.85
CA GLY A 202 4.10 8.69 -13.72
C GLY A 202 4.66 7.52 -14.56
N PRO A 203 5.38 7.79 -15.66
CA PRO A 203 5.94 6.73 -16.50
C PRO A 203 6.84 5.76 -15.73
N GLY A 204 6.60 4.46 -15.89
CA GLY A 204 7.41 3.40 -15.28
C GLY A 204 7.11 3.10 -13.81
N GLU A 205 6.26 3.87 -13.15
CA GLU A 205 5.82 3.57 -11.78
C GLU A 205 4.91 2.33 -11.77
N PRO A 206 5.13 1.32 -10.91
CA PRO A 206 4.22 0.19 -10.85
C PRO A 206 2.89 0.60 -10.22
N PHE A 207 1.81 -0.12 -10.54
CA PHE A 207 0.65 -0.14 -9.64
C PHE A 207 1.10 -0.73 -8.30
N HIS A 208 0.67 -0.14 -7.19
CA HIS A 208 0.81 -0.75 -5.86
C HIS A 208 -0.58 -1.15 -5.38
N ILE A 209 -0.78 -2.44 -5.19
CA ILE A 209 -2.10 -3.04 -4.99
C ILE A 209 -2.09 -3.87 -3.71
N HIS A 210 -3.06 -3.65 -2.84
CA HIS A 210 -3.36 -4.55 -1.74
C HIS A 210 -4.50 -5.48 -2.14
N PHE A 211 -4.35 -6.77 -1.81
CA PHE A 211 -5.29 -7.80 -2.20
C PHE A 211 -5.44 -8.86 -1.12
N SER A 212 -6.67 -9.14 -0.76
CA SER A 212 -7.05 -10.27 0.10
C SER A 212 -8.55 -10.50 -0.01
N ASP A 213 -9.02 -11.69 0.36
CA ASP A 213 -10.45 -11.85 0.63
C ASP A 213 -10.83 -11.08 1.92
N ILE A 214 -12.08 -10.64 2.00
CA ILE A 214 -12.53 -9.71 3.05
C ILE A 214 -13.95 -10.04 3.51
N ALA A 215 -14.18 -9.96 4.82
CA ALA A 215 -15.52 -9.92 5.40
C ALA A 215 -15.95 -8.46 5.58
N TYR A 216 -17.20 -8.16 5.24
CA TYR A 216 -17.75 -6.81 5.37
C TYR A 216 -19.22 -6.83 5.83
N ALA A 217 -19.64 -5.71 6.42
CA ALA A 217 -21.02 -5.50 6.84
C ALA A 217 -21.38 -4.02 6.67
N ASN A 218 -22.57 -3.75 6.13
CA ASN A 218 -23.06 -2.38 5.89
C ASN A 218 -22.04 -1.51 5.15
N ARG A 219 -21.39 -2.06 4.10
CA ARG A 219 -20.37 -1.37 3.30
C ARG A 219 -19.14 -0.92 4.10
N ASN A 220 -18.77 -1.69 5.12
CA ASN A 220 -17.56 -1.47 5.90
C ASN A 220 -16.85 -2.80 6.06
N GLU A 221 -15.53 -2.79 5.89
CA GLU A 221 -14.68 -3.93 6.21
C GLU A 221 -14.83 -4.33 7.69
N THR A 222 -14.59 -5.61 7.96
CA THR A 222 -14.56 -6.16 9.32
C THR A 222 -13.28 -6.93 9.61
N LYS A 223 -12.84 -7.79 8.69
CA LYS A 223 -11.56 -8.51 8.78
C LYS A 223 -11.17 -9.10 7.42
N HIS A 224 -9.88 -9.17 7.15
CA HIS A 224 -9.33 -10.01 6.08
C HIS A 224 -9.62 -11.49 6.37
N LEU A 225 -9.83 -12.25 5.30
CA LEU A 225 -10.18 -13.66 5.33
C LEU A 225 -9.11 -14.50 4.61
N PRO A 226 -9.00 -15.80 4.96
CA PRO A 226 -8.33 -16.77 4.10
C PRO A 226 -8.91 -16.73 2.68
N TYR A 227 -8.04 -16.87 1.68
CA TYR A 227 -8.43 -16.77 0.27
C TYR A 227 -9.37 -17.92 -0.11
N GLY A 228 -10.51 -17.59 -0.71
CA GLY A 228 -11.57 -18.53 -1.05
C GLY A 228 -12.78 -18.49 -0.11
N GLU A 229 -12.64 -17.94 1.11
CA GLU A 229 -13.77 -17.80 2.05
C GLU A 229 -14.68 -16.61 1.71
N GLY A 230 -14.13 -15.57 1.10
CA GLY A 230 -14.88 -14.41 0.61
C GLY A 230 -15.32 -14.60 -0.85
N THR A 231 -15.68 -13.49 -1.48
CA THR A 231 -16.14 -13.43 -2.87
C THR A 231 -15.14 -12.77 -3.83
N LEU A 232 -14.03 -12.22 -3.33
CA LEU A 232 -13.01 -11.57 -4.15
C LEU A 232 -12.07 -12.63 -4.74
N ARG A 233 -11.80 -12.56 -6.04
CA ARG A 233 -10.94 -13.54 -6.74
C ARG A 233 -9.82 -12.84 -7.49
N ALA A 234 -8.66 -13.48 -7.51
CA ALA A 234 -7.45 -12.94 -8.13
C ALA A 234 -7.45 -13.11 -9.65
N GLU A 235 -8.17 -14.10 -10.20
CA GLU A 235 -8.23 -14.34 -11.65
C GLU A 235 -8.75 -13.12 -12.43
N PRO A 236 -9.88 -12.49 -12.04
CA PRO A 236 -10.33 -11.25 -12.70
C PRO A 236 -9.32 -10.10 -12.60
N LEU A 237 -8.65 -9.93 -11.46
CA LEU A 237 -7.59 -8.92 -11.30
C LEU A 237 -6.43 -9.17 -12.29
N ARG A 238 -5.98 -10.41 -12.41
CA ARG A 238 -4.92 -10.76 -13.38
C ARG A 238 -5.34 -10.45 -14.82
N VAL A 239 -6.57 -10.78 -15.19
CA VAL A 239 -7.11 -10.47 -16.52
C VAL A 239 -7.16 -8.96 -16.77
N ALA A 240 -7.54 -8.16 -15.75
CA ALA A 240 -7.53 -6.71 -15.83
C ALA A 240 -6.11 -6.14 -15.98
N LEU A 241 -5.15 -6.60 -15.16
CA LEU A 241 -3.73 -6.23 -15.27
C LEU A 241 -3.13 -6.59 -16.64
N GLY A 242 -3.62 -7.66 -17.27
CA GLY A 242 -3.26 -8.06 -18.64
C GLY A 242 -3.49 -7.00 -19.72
N ARG A 243 -4.33 -5.99 -19.44
CA ARG A 243 -4.65 -4.88 -20.34
C ARG A 243 -3.61 -3.77 -20.31
N PHE A 244 -2.70 -3.78 -19.33
CA PHE A 244 -1.70 -2.72 -19.11
C PHE A 244 -0.28 -3.23 -19.37
N GLU A 245 0.55 -2.38 -19.98
CA GLU A 245 2.00 -2.62 -20.06
C GLU A 245 2.74 -2.18 -18.79
N ARG A 246 2.06 -1.43 -17.91
CA ARG A 246 2.59 -1.01 -16.60
C ARG A 246 2.78 -2.22 -15.67
N PRO A 247 3.92 -2.33 -14.96
CA PRO A 247 4.11 -3.35 -13.95
C PRO A 247 3.14 -3.18 -12.76
N ALA A 248 2.95 -4.24 -11.98
CA ALA A 248 2.21 -4.19 -10.74
C ALA A 248 2.98 -4.88 -9.61
N THR A 249 2.93 -4.28 -8.42
CA THR A 249 3.30 -4.90 -7.16
C THR A 249 2.00 -5.19 -6.40
N VAL A 250 1.73 -6.47 -6.14
CA VAL A 250 0.55 -6.92 -5.40
C VAL A 250 0.99 -7.47 -4.04
N ILE A 251 0.49 -6.84 -2.99
CA ILE A 251 0.74 -7.20 -1.60
C ILE A 251 -0.47 -7.97 -1.07
N SER A 252 -0.24 -9.19 -0.62
CA SER A 252 -1.25 -10.05 -0.01
C SER A 252 -1.39 -9.72 1.47
N GLU A 253 -2.58 -9.30 1.85
CA GLU A 253 -2.95 -9.03 3.25
C GLU A 253 -3.72 -10.18 3.90
N SER A 254 -3.81 -11.32 3.19
CA SER A 254 -4.43 -12.51 3.73
C SER A 254 -3.80 -12.92 5.07
N PRO A 255 -4.61 -13.48 5.99
CA PRO A 255 -4.17 -13.76 7.36
C PRO A 255 -3.16 -14.91 7.46
N ASP A 256 -2.97 -15.68 6.39
CA ASP A 256 -2.13 -16.86 6.35
C ASP A 256 -1.31 -17.00 5.05
N GLU A 257 -0.26 -17.82 5.14
CA GLU A 257 0.68 -18.08 4.05
C GLU A 257 0.04 -18.89 2.92
N GLU A 258 -0.82 -19.87 3.22
CA GLU A 258 -1.48 -20.70 2.21
C GLU A 258 -2.30 -19.85 1.24
N SER A 259 -3.08 -18.93 1.78
CA SER A 259 -3.86 -17.94 1.04
C SER A 259 -2.98 -17.03 0.18
N SER A 260 -1.89 -16.51 0.75
CA SER A 260 -0.94 -15.65 0.04
C SER A 260 -0.23 -16.39 -1.10
N GLN A 261 0.06 -17.68 -0.92
CA GLN A 261 0.61 -18.56 -1.96
C GLN A 261 -0.41 -18.84 -3.07
N ALA A 262 -1.69 -19.07 -2.71
CA ALA A 262 -2.77 -19.27 -3.67
C ALA A 262 -2.99 -18.03 -4.55
N ILE A 263 -3.03 -16.84 -3.94
CA ILE A 263 -3.11 -15.56 -4.65
C ILE A 263 -1.91 -15.38 -5.59
N ARG A 264 -0.68 -15.63 -5.12
CA ARG A 264 0.51 -15.56 -5.99
C ARG A 264 0.37 -16.51 -7.17
N ALA A 265 0.05 -17.78 -6.93
CA ALA A 265 -0.03 -18.79 -7.98
C ALA A 265 -0.99 -18.37 -9.10
N VAL A 266 -2.11 -17.74 -8.75
CA VAL A 266 -3.04 -17.18 -9.73
C VAL A 266 -2.41 -16.02 -10.49
N LEU A 267 -1.91 -15.01 -9.78
CA LEU A 267 -1.42 -13.76 -10.38
C LEU A 267 -0.17 -13.95 -11.27
N THR A 268 0.65 -14.96 -10.97
CA THR A 268 1.90 -15.24 -11.71
C THR A 268 1.77 -16.37 -12.74
N ALA A 269 0.58 -16.94 -12.94
CA ALA A 269 0.31 -17.96 -13.96
C ALA A 269 0.20 -17.37 -15.38
#